data_AF-A0A5P8VVK5-F1
#
_entry.id   AF-A0A5P8VVK5-F1
#
_cell.length_a   1.000
_cell.length_b   1.000
_cell.length_c   1.000
_cell.angle_alpha   90.00
_cell.angle_beta   90.00
_cell.angle_gamma   90.00
#
_symmetry.space_group_name_H-M   'P 1'
#
loop_
_entity.id
_entity.type
_entity.pdbx_description
1 polymer ?
#
loop_
_entity_poly.entity_id
_entity_poly.type
_entity_poly.pdbx_seq_one_letter_code
_entity_poly.pdbx_strand_id
1 'polypeptide(L)'
;MQLTIASDTQMVQEAKRLIERMQQEQITVLAKKEIIDVITTIAVYKFANLSREEVEAMLGVKLEETRVYQEAKQEGREELKLELVPQLLALGMSMEDVAKLLNLTIEQVRLASE
;
A
#
# COMPACT_ATOMS: atom_id res chain seq x y z
N MET A 1 -13.83 12.92 10.90
CA MET A 1 -12.58 12.32 11.43
C MET A 1 -11.62 13.44 11.80
N GLN A 2 -11.20 13.57 13.06
CA GLN A 2 -10.27 14.65 13.45
C GLN A 2 -8.89 14.50 12.79
N LEU A 3 -8.42 13.27 12.52
CA LEU A 3 -7.12 13.01 11.91
C LEU A 3 -6.95 13.57 10.48
N THR A 4 -8.02 13.66 9.69
CA THR A 4 -7.93 14.11 8.29
C THR A 4 -7.81 15.62 8.16
N ILE A 5 -8.30 16.39 9.13
CA ILE A 5 -8.30 17.86 9.13
C ILE A 5 -7.31 18.48 10.13
N ALA A 6 -6.71 17.67 10.99
CA ALA A 6 -5.69 18.10 11.95
C ALA A 6 -4.43 18.62 11.23
N SER A 7 -3.67 19.51 11.88
CA SER A 7 -2.31 19.82 11.43
C SER A 7 -1.41 18.58 11.51
N ASP A 8 -0.28 18.59 10.84
CA ASP A 8 0.66 17.45 10.79
C ASP A 8 1.06 16.99 12.19
N THR A 9 1.49 17.92 13.04
CA THR A 9 1.86 17.62 14.44
C THR A 9 0.69 17.07 15.25
N GLN A 10 -0.50 17.64 15.10
CA GLN A 10 -1.70 17.20 15.81
C GLN A 10 -2.14 15.80 15.37
N MET A 11 -2.08 15.52 14.07
CA MET A 11 -2.40 14.22 13.50
C MET A 11 -1.47 13.16 14.07
N VAL A 12 -0.15 13.42 14.08
CA VAL A 12 0.85 12.47 14.61
C VAL A 12 0.61 12.20 16.10
N GLN A 13 0.39 13.24 16.90
CA GLN A 13 0.13 13.08 18.33
C GLN A 13 -1.13 12.25 18.60
N GLU A 14 -2.23 12.54 17.90
CA GLU A 14 -3.47 11.80 18.08
C GLU A 14 -3.35 10.37 17.55
N ALA A 15 -2.67 10.15 16.43
CA ALA A 15 -2.40 8.83 15.89
C ALA A 15 -1.60 7.97 16.89
N LYS A 16 -0.51 8.49 17.45
CA LYS A 16 0.27 7.80 18.50
C LYS A 16 -0.59 7.43 19.70
N ARG A 17 -1.37 8.41 20.21
CA ARG A 17 -2.26 8.19 21.35
C ARG A 17 -3.28 7.09 21.08
N LEU A 18 -3.87 7.06 19.89
CA LEU A 18 -4.83 6.04 19.50
C LEU A 18 -4.15 4.66 19.41
N ILE A 19 -2.98 4.58 18.78
CA ILE A 19 -2.20 3.33 18.66
C ILE A 19 -1.85 2.77 20.04
N GLU A 20 -1.32 3.60 20.95
CA GLU A 20 -1.01 3.21 22.33
C GLU A 20 -2.25 2.73 23.08
N ARG A 21 -3.37 3.44 22.92
CA ARG A 21 -4.64 3.07 23.52
C ARG A 21 -5.13 1.70 23.04
N MET A 22 -4.98 1.40 21.75
CA MET A 22 -5.33 0.08 21.20
C MET A 22 -4.46 -1.05 21.75
N GLN A 23 -3.21 -0.76 22.11
CA GLN A 23 -2.35 -1.76 22.77
C GLN A 23 -2.81 -2.06 24.20
N GLN A 24 -3.27 -1.05 24.93
CA GLN A 24 -3.68 -1.17 26.34
C GLN A 24 -5.12 -1.65 26.54
N GLU A 25 -6.04 -1.33 25.63
CA GLU A 25 -7.44 -1.73 25.76
C GLU A 25 -7.67 -3.21 25.45
N GLN A 26 -8.56 -3.84 26.23
CA GLN A 26 -9.04 -5.21 26.02
C GLN A 26 -10.11 -5.25 24.91
N ILE A 27 -9.74 -4.85 23.70
CA ILE A 27 -10.55 -5.03 22.50
C ILE A 27 -10.05 -6.21 21.66
N THR A 28 -10.87 -6.67 20.72
CA THR A 28 -10.53 -7.80 19.85
C THR A 28 -9.34 -7.46 18.94
N VAL A 29 -8.54 -8.47 18.59
CA VAL A 29 -7.38 -8.32 17.69
C VAL A 29 -7.81 -7.74 16.33
N LEU A 30 -8.97 -8.14 15.82
CA LEU A 30 -9.52 -7.63 14.57
C LEU A 30 -9.79 -6.12 14.64
N ALA A 31 -10.45 -5.65 15.70
CA ALA A 31 -10.73 -4.23 15.87
C ALA A 31 -9.45 -3.39 16.01
N LYS A 32 -8.43 -3.92 16.72
CA LYS A 32 -7.10 -3.26 16.80
C LYS A 32 -6.50 -3.08 15.41
N LYS A 33 -6.53 -4.12 14.58
CA LYS A 33 -5.99 -4.09 13.22
C LYS A 33 -6.72 -3.08 12.34
N GLU A 34 -8.06 -3.09 12.35
CA GLU A 34 -8.86 -2.16 11.55
C GLU A 34 -8.58 -0.69 11.90
N ILE A 35 -8.43 -0.36 13.18
CA ILE A 35 -8.13 1.00 13.62
C ILE A 35 -6.72 1.41 13.17
N ILE A 36 -5.73 0.53 13.34
CA ILE A 36 -4.36 0.77 12.86
C ILE A 36 -4.34 0.96 11.34
N ASP A 37 -5.09 0.15 10.59
CA ASP A 37 -5.20 0.27 9.13
C ASP A 37 -5.79 1.62 8.72
N VAL A 38 -6.83 2.11 9.41
CA VAL A 38 -7.40 3.44 9.13
C VAL A 38 -6.39 4.55 9.42
N ILE A 39 -5.73 4.51 10.58
CA ILE A 39 -4.73 5.53 10.97
C ILE A 39 -3.58 5.58 9.95
N THR A 40 -3.05 4.42 9.59
CA THR A 40 -1.91 4.30 8.67
C THR A 40 -2.30 4.70 7.24
N THR A 41 -3.52 4.38 6.80
CA THR A 41 -4.06 4.88 5.53
C THR A 41 -4.07 6.40 5.51
N ILE A 42 -4.66 7.06 6.52
CA ILE A 42 -4.69 8.53 6.60
C ILE A 42 -3.27 9.11 6.58
N ALA A 43 -2.33 8.47 7.28
CA ALA A 43 -0.94 8.93 7.33
C ALA A 43 -0.22 8.87 6.00
N VAL A 44 -0.33 7.77 5.26
CA VAL A 44 0.30 7.63 3.94
C VAL A 44 -0.22 8.69 2.97
N TYR A 45 -1.53 8.98 2.98
CA TYR A 45 -2.09 10.02 2.13
C TYR A 45 -1.70 11.44 2.57
N LYS A 46 -1.70 11.73 3.87
CA LYS A 46 -1.37 13.06 4.40
C LYS A 46 0.12 13.38 4.26
N PHE A 47 0.97 12.38 4.42
CA PHE A 47 2.43 12.50 4.37
C PHE A 47 3.03 11.90 3.09
N ALA A 48 2.37 12.12 1.94
CA ALA A 48 2.76 11.53 0.66
C ALA A 48 4.19 11.90 0.19
N ASN A 49 4.78 12.98 0.73
CA ASN A 49 6.15 13.41 0.43
C ASN A 49 7.21 12.82 1.38
N LEU A 50 6.79 12.07 2.42
CA LEU A 50 7.69 11.41 3.34
C LEU A 50 7.98 9.98 2.87
N SER A 51 9.16 9.50 3.19
CA SER A 51 9.51 8.10 3.04
C SER A 51 8.72 7.24 4.03
N ARG A 52 8.59 5.94 3.70
CA ARG A 52 8.01 4.94 4.59
C ARG A 52 8.64 4.99 5.99
N GLU A 53 9.96 5.05 6.07
CA GLU A 53 10.72 5.01 7.33
C GLU A 53 10.43 6.23 8.20
N GLU A 54 10.26 7.41 7.59
CA GLU A 54 9.86 8.62 8.31
C GLU A 54 8.45 8.50 8.88
N VAL A 55 7.49 7.96 8.11
CA VAL A 55 6.11 7.76 8.60
C VAL A 55 6.07 6.72 9.72
N GLU A 56 6.83 5.62 9.61
CA GLU A 56 6.95 4.59 10.65
C GLU A 56 7.54 5.17 11.94
N ALA A 57 8.63 5.95 11.84
CA ALA A 57 9.24 6.61 12.99
C ALA A 57 8.30 7.64 13.63
N MET A 58 7.52 8.36 12.82
CA MET A 58 6.51 9.30 13.29
C MET A 58 5.36 8.63 14.02
N LEU A 59 4.94 7.42 13.64
CA LEU A 59 3.77 6.77 14.24
C LEU A 59 4.12 5.68 15.26
N GLY A 60 5.35 5.17 15.26
CA GLY A 60 5.76 4.05 16.12
C GLY A 60 5.15 2.72 15.70
N VAL A 61 4.81 2.55 14.42
CA VAL A 61 4.22 1.32 13.86
C VAL A 61 4.99 0.89 12.63
N LYS A 62 4.94 -0.40 12.33
CA LYS A 62 5.42 -0.95 11.06
C LYS A 62 4.32 -0.90 10.02
N LEU A 63 4.55 -0.24 8.89
CA LEU A 63 3.59 -0.16 7.79
C LEU A 63 3.47 -1.48 7.03
N GLU A 64 4.50 -2.33 7.07
CA GLU A 64 4.53 -3.61 6.33
C GLU A 64 3.35 -4.56 6.66
N GLU A 65 2.81 -4.47 7.88
CA GLU A 65 1.72 -5.31 8.39
C GLU A 65 0.32 -4.74 8.08
N THR A 66 0.28 -3.50 7.56
CA THR A 66 -0.95 -2.76 7.30
C THR A 66 -1.55 -3.13 5.96
N ARG A 67 -2.88 -3.04 5.85
CA ARG A 67 -3.58 -3.33 4.60
C ARG A 67 -3.17 -2.39 3.47
N VAL A 68 -3.08 -1.08 3.73
CA VAL A 68 -2.73 -0.08 2.70
C VAL A 68 -1.37 -0.35 2.06
N TYR A 69 -0.39 -0.81 2.84
CA TYR A 69 0.93 -1.16 2.30
C TYR A 69 0.89 -2.42 1.45
N GLN A 70 0.14 -3.44 1.89
CA GLN A 70 0.02 -4.70 1.16
C GLN A 70 -0.71 -4.52 -0.16
N GLU A 71 -1.76 -3.69 -0.19
CA GLU A 71 -2.48 -3.29 -1.39
C GLU A 71 -1.57 -2.56 -2.36
N ALA A 72 -0.89 -1.48 -1.93
CA ALA A 72 0.03 -0.73 -2.78
C ALA A 72 1.18 -1.59 -3.34
N LYS A 73 1.71 -2.52 -2.53
CA LYS A 73 2.75 -3.46 -2.98
C LYS A 73 2.22 -4.46 -4.01
N GLN A 74 0.97 -4.89 -3.88
CA GLN A 74 0.33 -5.80 -4.84
C GLN A 74 0.05 -5.07 -6.16
N GLU A 75 -0.50 -3.86 -6.09
CA GLU A 75 -0.74 -2.99 -7.25
C GLU A 75 0.55 -2.75 -8.03
N GLY A 76 1.63 -2.34 -7.36
CA GLY A 76 2.92 -2.13 -8.02
C GLY A 76 3.52 -3.40 -8.67
N ARG A 77 3.19 -4.60 -8.16
CA ARG A 77 3.58 -5.87 -8.82
C ARG A 77 2.74 -6.12 -10.07
N GLU A 78 1.47 -5.75 -10.06
CA GLU A 78 0.58 -5.89 -11.21
C GLU A 78 0.92 -4.89 -12.30
N GLU A 79 1.17 -3.63 -11.94
CA GLU A 79 1.66 -2.58 -12.85
C GLU A 79 2.98 -2.99 -13.50
N LEU A 80 3.97 -3.44 -12.72
CA LEU A 80 5.26 -3.88 -13.26
C LEU A 80 5.12 -5.01 -14.28
N LYS A 81 4.19 -5.96 -14.06
CA LYS A 81 3.93 -7.01 -15.05
C LYS A 81 3.47 -6.42 -16.37
N LEU A 82 2.52 -5.49 -16.34
CA LEU A 82 2.00 -4.83 -17.54
C LEU A 82 3.10 -4.00 -18.23
N GLU A 83 3.93 -3.27 -17.48
CA GLU A 83 5.06 -2.48 -18.02
C GLU A 83 6.14 -3.33 -18.72
N LEU A 84 6.29 -4.59 -18.31
CA LEU A 84 7.24 -5.52 -18.94
C LEU A 84 6.71 -6.11 -20.26
N VAL A 85 5.40 -6.05 -20.52
CA VAL A 85 4.78 -6.66 -21.70
C VAL A 85 5.41 -6.16 -23.01
N PRO A 86 5.50 -4.84 -23.30
CA PRO A 86 6.10 -4.36 -24.54
C PRO A 86 7.55 -4.79 -24.72
N GLN A 87 8.32 -4.82 -23.63
CA GLN A 87 9.74 -5.19 -23.68
C GLN A 87 9.91 -6.67 -24.01
N LEU A 88 9.10 -7.54 -23.41
CA LEU A 88 9.14 -8.98 -23.69
C LEU A 88 8.70 -9.31 -25.12
N LEU A 89 7.68 -8.63 -25.63
CA LEU A 89 7.25 -8.75 -27.01
C LEU A 89 8.33 -8.26 -27.99
N ALA A 90 8.99 -7.13 -27.68
CA ALA A 90 10.10 -6.60 -28.48
C ALA A 90 11.32 -7.53 -28.53
N LEU A 91 11.51 -8.38 -27.51
CA LEU A 91 12.51 -9.45 -27.49
C LEU A 91 12.10 -10.69 -28.31
N GLY A 92 10.95 -10.65 -28.97
CA GLY A 92 10.45 -11.72 -29.85
C GLY A 92 9.65 -12.80 -29.13
N MET A 93 9.26 -12.59 -27.88
CA MET A 93 8.37 -13.50 -27.16
C MET A 93 6.94 -13.43 -27.74
N SER A 94 6.24 -14.56 -27.83
CA SER A 94 4.84 -14.59 -28.25
C SER A 94 3.92 -14.01 -27.15
N MET A 95 2.75 -13.52 -27.52
CA MET A 95 1.77 -13.01 -26.53
C MET A 95 1.34 -14.11 -25.55
N GLU A 96 1.25 -15.35 -26.02
CA GLU A 96 0.93 -16.54 -25.23
C GLU A 96 2.02 -16.84 -24.19
N ASP A 97 3.28 -16.76 -24.59
CA ASP A 97 4.41 -16.97 -23.69
C ASP A 97 4.51 -15.85 -22.65
N VAL A 98 4.29 -14.59 -23.05
CA VAL A 98 4.26 -13.44 -22.13
C VAL A 98 3.13 -13.58 -21.11
N ALA A 99 1.92 -13.92 -21.57
CA ALA A 99 0.76 -14.13 -20.70
C ALA A 99 1.03 -15.22 -19.67
N LYS A 100 1.61 -16.34 -20.10
CA LYS A 100 1.99 -17.44 -19.20
C LYS A 100 3.09 -17.03 -18.22
N LEU A 101 4.13 -16.35 -18.69
CA LEU A 101 5.28 -15.95 -17.88
C LEU A 101 4.89 -14.98 -16.76
N LEU A 102 4.06 -13.98 -17.09
CA LEU A 102 3.65 -12.94 -16.15
C LEU A 102 2.38 -13.28 -15.37
N ASN A 103 1.76 -14.43 -15.67
CA ASN A 103 0.45 -14.84 -15.17
C ASN A 103 -0.60 -13.73 -15.44
N LEU A 104 -0.67 -13.32 -16.71
CA LEU A 104 -1.63 -12.39 -17.26
C LEU A 104 -2.55 -13.13 -18.24
N THR A 105 -3.68 -12.51 -18.56
CA THR A 105 -4.54 -12.92 -19.67
C THR A 105 -4.00 -12.40 -21.01
N ILE A 106 -4.34 -13.06 -22.11
CA ILE A 106 -3.99 -12.58 -23.46
C ILE A 106 -4.54 -11.18 -23.72
N GLU A 107 -5.75 -10.87 -23.23
CA GLU A 107 -6.33 -9.52 -23.35
C GLU A 107 -5.51 -8.47 -22.59
N GLN A 108 -5.01 -8.77 -21.39
CA GLN A 108 -4.12 -7.84 -20.68
C GLN A 108 -2.80 -7.62 -21.42
N VAL A 109 -2.24 -8.67 -22.02
CA VAL A 109 -1.02 -8.55 -22.85
C VAL A 109 -1.28 -7.70 -24.09
N ARG A 110 -2.43 -7.89 -24.74
CA ARG A 110 -2.84 -7.08 -25.90
C ARG A 110 -2.99 -5.61 -25.52
N LEU A 111 -3.75 -5.31 -24.47
CA LEU A 111 -3.98 -3.94 -23.99
C LEU A 111 -2.68 -3.25 -23.55
N ALA A 112 -1.76 -3.96 -22.92
CA ALA A 112 -0.47 -3.41 -22.51
C ALA A 112 0.52 -3.22 -23.67
N SER A 113 0.20 -3.72 -24.88
CA SER A 113 1.02 -3.58 -26.08
C SER A 113 0.52 -2.52 -27.07
N GLU A 114 -0.64 -1.90 -26.80
CA GLU A 114 -1.20 -0.76 -27.54
C GLU A 114 -0.58 0.57 -27.08
#